data_AF-Q8CFB0-F1
#
_entry.id   AF-Q8CFB0-F1
#
_cell.length_a   1.000
_cell.length_b   1.000
_cell.length_c   1.000
_cell.angle_alpha   90.00
_cell.angle_beta   90.00
_cell.angle_gamma   90.00
#
_symmetry.space_group_name_H-M   'P 1'
#
loop_
_entity.id
_entity.type
_entity.pdbx_description
1 polymer ?
#
loop_
_entity_poly.entity_id
_entity_poly.type
_entity_poly.pdbx_seq_one_letter_code
_entity_poly.pdbx_strand_id
1 'polypeptide(L)'
;SLLLAGIISLNRVRIEIPLEKENQDKLVKFMIRIGVFSILYLVPLLVVIGCYFYEQAYRGIWETTWIQERCREYHIPCPYQVTQM
;
A
#
# COMPACT_ATOMS: atom_id res chain seq x y z
N SER A 1 -5.29 -24.60 -2.93
CA SER A 1 -4.58 -24.67 -1.63
C SER A 1 -3.12 -25.14 -1.72
N LEU A 2 -2.50 -25.18 -2.91
CA LEU A 2 -1.10 -25.61 -3.09
C LEU A 2 -0.08 -24.61 -2.55
N LEU A 3 -0.41 -23.31 -2.55
CA LEU A 3 0.46 -22.24 -2.06
C LEU A 3 0.71 -22.33 -0.55
N LEU A 4 -0.34 -22.63 0.24
CA LEU A 4 -0.25 -22.76 1.70
C LEU A 4 0.61 -23.97 2.12
N ALA A 5 0.46 -25.10 1.42
CA ALA A 5 1.27 -26.28 1.67
C ALA A 5 2.76 -26.04 1.35
N GLY A 6 3.06 -25.33 0.25
CA GLY A 6 4.43 -24.92 -0.09
C GLY A 6 5.06 -24.02 0.98
N ILE A 7 4.31 -23.06 1.52
CA ILE A 7 4.79 -22.14 2.58
C ILE A 7 5.11 -22.90 3.88
N ILE A 8 4.27 -23.87 4.27
CA ILE A 8 4.47 -24.67 5.50
C ILE A 8 5.73 -25.54 5.39
N SER A 9 5.97 -26.14 4.21
CA SER A 9 7.16 -26.97 3.96
C SER A 9 8.46 -26.16 4.00
N LEU A 10 8.48 -24.95 3.44
CA LEU A 10 9.66 -24.06 3.51
C LEU A 10 9.93 -23.57 4.94
N ASN A 11 8.87 -23.32 5.71
CA ASN A 11 9.01 -22.85 7.09
C ASN A 11 9.59 -23.94 8.02
N ARG A 12 9.25 -25.22 7.80
CA ARG A 12 9.83 -26.36 8.55
C ARG A 12 11.34 -26.50 8.32
N VAL A 13 11.80 -26.39 7.07
CA VAL A 13 13.24 -26.50 6.72
C VAL A 13 14.08 -25.38 7.35
N ARG A 14 13.51 -24.17 7.51
CA ARG A 14 14.20 -23.03 8.15
C ARG A 14 14.33 -23.18 9.68
N ILE A 15 13.51 -24.03 10.30
CA ILE A 15 13.50 -24.26 11.75
C ILE A 15 14.51 -25.34 12.17
N GLU A 16 14.93 -26.21 11.26
CA GLU A 16 15.78 -27.38 11.54
C GLU A 16 17.29 -27.10 11.43
N ILE A 17 17.73 -25.86 11.18
CA ILE A 17 19.16 -25.52 11.16
C ILE A 17 19.60 -25.25 12.61
N PRO A 18 20.38 -26.15 13.26
CA PRO A 18 20.83 -25.94 14.62
C PRO A 18 22.03 -24.98 14.59
N LEU A 19 21.76 -23.68 14.46
CA LEU A 19 22.75 -22.66 14.70
C LEU A 19 22.87 -22.40 16.21
N GLU A 20 24.08 -22.57 16.72
CA GLU A 20 24.55 -22.19 18.05
C GLU A 20 23.84 -20.90 18.55
N LYS A 21 23.21 -20.97 19.73
CA LYS A 21 22.25 -19.96 20.21
C LYS A 21 22.82 -18.52 20.17
N GLU A 22 24.11 -18.35 20.42
CA GLU A 22 24.80 -17.04 20.38
C GLU A 22 24.95 -16.48 18.95
N ASN A 23 25.28 -17.32 17.98
CA ASN A 23 25.43 -16.92 16.58
C ASN A 23 24.07 -16.61 15.93
N GLN A 24 23.00 -17.28 16.38
CA GLN A 24 21.65 -17.03 15.89
C GLN A 24 21.15 -15.63 16.27
N ASP A 25 21.42 -15.14 17.48
CA ASP A 25 21.05 -13.79 17.92
C ASP A 25 21.71 -12.69 17.07
N LYS A 26 22.94 -12.90 16.62
CA LYS A 26 23.66 -11.98 15.73
C LYS A 26 23.03 -11.94 14.35
N LEU A 27 22.67 -13.09 13.80
CA LEU A 27 22.00 -13.23 12.50
C LEU A 27 20.58 -12.66 12.53
N VAL A 28 19.84 -12.85 13.63
CA VAL A 28 18.50 -12.28 13.81
C VAL A 28 18.56 -10.75 13.85
N LYS A 29 19.50 -10.15 14.60
CA LYS A 29 19.70 -8.69 14.61
C LYS A 29 20.07 -8.13 13.23
N PHE A 30 20.88 -8.87 12.47
CA PHE A 30 21.21 -8.51 11.10
C PHE A 30 19.97 -8.57 10.18
N MET A 31 19.19 -9.63 10.27
CA MET A 31 17.98 -9.83 9.47
C MET A 31 16.90 -8.77 9.76
N ILE A 32 16.69 -8.43 11.04
CA ILE A 32 15.76 -7.36 11.44
C ILE A 32 16.20 -6.02 10.84
N ARG A 33 17.51 -5.72 10.85
CA ARG A 33 18.03 -4.47 10.30
C ARG A 33 17.77 -4.35 8.79
N ILE A 34 18.03 -5.41 8.02
CA ILE A 34 17.73 -5.46 6.58
C ILE A 34 16.21 -5.35 6.34
N GLY A 35 15.39 -6.02 7.16
CA GLY A 35 13.93 -5.94 7.08
C GLY A 35 13.38 -4.54 7.35
N VAL A 36 13.85 -3.88 8.41
CA VAL A 36 13.42 -2.52 8.76
C VAL A 36 13.80 -1.52 7.66
N PHE A 37 15.02 -1.59 7.11
CA PHE A 37 15.40 -0.73 5.99
C PHE A 37 14.57 -0.99 4.74
N SER A 38 14.27 -2.25 4.44
CA SER A 38 13.45 -2.61 3.29
C SER A 38 12.02 -2.08 3.44
N ILE A 39 11.43 -2.23 4.63
CA ILE A 39 10.08 -1.72 4.92
C ILE A 39 10.08 -0.19 4.88
N LEU A 40 11.04 0.48 5.52
CA LEU A 40 11.16 1.93 5.49
C LEU A 40 11.30 2.50 4.07
N TYR A 41 11.88 1.75 3.13
CA TYR A 41 11.95 2.11 1.71
C TYR A 41 10.66 1.78 0.94
N LEU A 42 10.02 0.65 1.25
CA LEU A 42 8.77 0.25 0.58
C LEU A 42 7.56 1.06 1.06
N VAL A 43 7.57 1.53 2.30
CA VAL A 43 6.51 2.38 2.87
C VAL A 43 6.23 3.61 2.01
N PRO A 44 7.20 4.49 1.68
CA PRO A 44 6.93 5.66 0.86
C PRO A 44 6.45 5.28 -0.55
N LEU A 45 6.95 4.18 -1.13
CA LEU A 45 6.44 3.66 -2.40
C LEU A 45 4.96 3.27 -2.30
N LEU A 46 4.57 2.55 -1.25
CA LEU A 46 3.18 2.15 -1.02
C LEU A 46 2.28 3.35 -0.70
N VAL A 47 2.79 4.36 0.03
CA VAL A 47 2.07 5.60 0.29
C VAL A 47 1.77 6.33 -1.02
N VAL A 48 2.77 6.46 -1.91
CA VAL A 48 2.58 7.10 -3.23
C VAL A 48 1.54 6.34 -4.07
N ILE A 49 1.62 5.00 -4.09
CA ILE A 49 0.62 4.17 -4.77
C ILE A 49 -0.78 4.39 -4.18
N GLY A 50 -0.89 4.46 -2.85
CA GLY A 50 -2.13 4.78 -2.15
C GLY A 50 -2.67 6.16 -2.50
N CYS A 51 -1.80 7.18 -2.60
CA CYS A 51 -2.15 8.52 -3.05
C CYS A 51 -2.69 8.51 -4.48
N TYR A 52 -2.06 7.78 -5.40
CA TYR A 52 -2.56 7.64 -6.77
C TYR A 52 -3.94 6.98 -6.82
N PHE A 53 -4.15 5.94 -6.01
CA PHE A 53 -5.45 5.27 -5.93
C PHE A 53 -6.54 6.18 -5.34
N TYR A 54 -6.18 6.93 -4.29
CA TYR A 54 -7.07 7.92 -3.67
C TYR A 54 -7.43 9.01 -4.68
N GLU A 55 -6.44 9.61 -5.34
CA GLU A 55 -6.69 10.61 -6.36
C GLU A 55 -7.60 10.03 -7.45
N GLN A 56 -7.27 8.87 -8.02
CA GLN A 56 -8.07 8.28 -9.10
C GLN A 56 -9.53 7.99 -8.71
N ALA A 57 -9.78 7.55 -7.47
CA ALA A 57 -11.13 7.26 -7.00
C ALA A 57 -11.96 8.53 -6.74
N TYR A 58 -11.34 9.57 -6.19
CA TYR A 58 -12.04 10.78 -5.77
C TYR A 58 -12.03 11.90 -6.82
N ARG A 59 -11.17 11.82 -7.85
CA ARG A 59 -11.04 12.84 -8.90
C ARG A 59 -12.35 13.19 -9.57
N GLY A 60 -13.16 12.19 -9.92
CA GLY A 60 -14.46 12.43 -10.54
C GLY A 60 -15.43 13.21 -9.64
N ILE A 61 -15.42 12.94 -8.33
CA ILE A 61 -16.26 13.64 -7.35
C ILE A 61 -15.76 15.08 -7.14
N TRP A 62 -14.44 15.26 -7.08
CA TRP A 62 -13.85 16.59 -6.95
C TRP A 62 -14.10 17.45 -8.19
N GLU A 63 -13.97 16.88 -9.38
CA GLU A 63 -14.24 17.57 -10.65
C GLU A 63 -15.71 18.02 -10.70
N THR A 64 -16.67 17.15 -10.39
CA THR A 64 -18.09 17.53 -10.42
C THR A 64 -18.42 18.60 -9.38
N THR A 65 -17.90 18.47 -8.16
CA THR A 65 -18.09 19.44 -7.08
C THR A 65 -17.47 20.79 -7.42
N TRP A 66 -16.22 20.80 -7.93
CA TRP A 66 -15.52 22.02 -8.32
C TRP A 66 -16.23 22.76 -9.46
N ILE A 67 -16.67 22.03 -10.50
CA ILE A 67 -17.40 22.63 -11.63
C ILE A 67 -18.70 23.25 -11.12
N GLN A 68 -19.43 22.56 -10.24
CA GLN A 68 -20.68 23.05 -9.69
C GLN A 68 -20.52 24.34 -8.88
N GLU A 69 -19.46 24.46 -8.09
CA GLU A 69 -19.19 25.68 -7.31
C GLU A 69 -18.74 26.85 -8.18
N ARG A 70 -17.99 26.58 -9.25
CA ARG A 70 -17.29 27.63 -10.03
C ARG A 70 -17.87 27.93 -11.41
N CYS A 71 -18.86 27.19 -11.86
CA CYS A 71 -19.43 27.33 -13.21
C CYS A 71 -19.93 28.76 -13.51
N ARG A 72 -20.50 29.44 -12.50
CA ARG A 72 -20.99 30.83 -12.60
C ARG A 72 -19.86 31.85 -12.83
N GLU A 73 -18.72 31.63 -12.20
CA GLU A 73 -17.58 32.57 -12.23
C GLU A 73 -16.79 32.43 -13.54
N TYR A 74 -16.63 31.20 -14.04
CA TYR A 74 -15.86 30.90 -15.24
C TYR A 74 -16.71 30.79 -16.53
N HIS A 75 -18.01 31.10 -16.48
CA HIS A 75 -18.94 31.01 -17.62
C HIS A 75 -18.92 29.65 -18.35
N ILE A 76 -18.70 28.57 -17.61
CA ILE A 76 -18.77 27.17 -18.10
C ILE A 76 -20.18 26.62 -17.80
N PRO A 77 -20.73 25.71 -18.63
CA PRO A 77 -22.08 25.20 -18.42
C PRO A 77 -22.15 24.39 -17.12
N CYS A 78 -23.00 24.83 -16.18
CA CYS A 78 -23.17 24.14 -14.90
C CYS A 78 -23.79 22.75 -15.14
N PRO A 79 -23.21 21.67 -14.59
CA PRO A 79 -23.83 20.35 -14.65
C PRO A 79 -25.17 20.39 -13.91
N TYR A 80 -26.22 19.86 -14.55
CA TYR A 80 -27.51 19.69 -13.89
C TYR A 80 -27.35 18.63 -12.80
N GLN A 81 -27.79 18.94 -11.59
CA GLN A 81 -27.77 18.02 -10.45
C GLN A 81 -28.69 16.83 -10.75
N VAL A 82 -28.17 15.75 -11.33
CA VAL A 82 -28.83 14.45 -11.18
C VAL A 82 -28.41 13.96 -9.81
N THR A 83 -29.21 14.28 -8.79
CA THR A 83 -29.16 13.61 -7.50
C THR A 83 -29.32 12.12 -7.76
N GLN A 84 -28.20 11.41 -7.92
CA GLN A 84 -28.16 9.96 -7.89
C GLN A 84 -28.34 9.61 -6.41
N MET A 85 -29.58 9.27 -6.06
CA MET A 85 -29.95 8.70 -4.76
C MET A 85 -29.26 7.36 -4.55
#